data_AF-A0A958P6Z0-F1
#
_entry.id   AF-A0A958P6Z0-F1
#
_cell.length_a   1.000
_cell.length_b   1.000
_cell.length_c   1.000
_cell.angle_alpha   90.00
_cell.angle_beta   90.00
_cell.angle_gamma   90.00
#
_symmetry.space_group_name_H-M   'P 1'
#
loop_
_entity.id
_entity.type
_entity.pdbx_description
1 polymer ?
#
loop_
_entity_poly.entity_id
_entity_poly.type
_entity_poly.pdbx_seq_one_letter_code
_entity_poly.pdbx_strand_id
1 'polypeptide(L)'
;MNIINDLKSNLSSLFPVDQFQFDYAFDNNVIWLPKESVVPVLKHFKSTGQFDFLMCISGVDYPERADRFEVCYELFSSKTTRRVRIKTSVKEGEKIPTAQYVWKAADWFEREVYDMFGVEFEGHPNMRRILVHQQFVGYPLRKDYPADRQQHCTEALPVHFDNPRDGSKYVEEEGKDLVPLNIGPSHPATHGTLRIMVALDGEKVHRANVELGYLHRCFEKMAETHPYNQVIPYTDRLNYCSAPMNNIGYCKAVEKLLGVEIPPKAQAIRVILAELSRIIDHIVCLGASAVDLGALTGFFHLFTYREKVYTLFEKLCGARLTVSLTRIGGMAQNPPEGWFDDVLQFCKEMRVGIDEIDGLLTNNKIWIQRTRGVGAISAEEAIEWGYTGPCLRAAGVNLDLRKASPYYGY
;
A
#
# COMPACT_ATOMS: atom_id res chain seq x y z
N MET A 1 -18.76 -9.34 10.17
CA MET A 1 -20.24 -9.39 10.25
C MET A 1 -20.76 -9.83 8.89
N ASN A 2 -21.52 -10.93 8.86
CA ASN A 2 -22.10 -11.45 7.62
C ASN A 2 -23.26 -10.55 7.19
N ILE A 3 -23.16 -9.96 6.01
CA ILE A 3 -24.15 -9.04 5.41
C ILE A 3 -24.62 -9.54 4.05
N ILE A 4 -24.36 -10.81 3.73
CA ILE A 4 -24.66 -11.39 2.42
C ILE A 4 -26.14 -11.30 2.08
N ASN A 5 -27.01 -11.58 3.05
CA ASN A 5 -28.46 -11.54 2.81
C ASN A 5 -28.94 -10.12 2.48
N ASP A 6 -28.39 -9.12 3.17
CA ASP A 6 -28.67 -7.71 2.90
C ASP A 6 -28.19 -7.32 1.50
N LEU A 7 -26.97 -7.72 1.14
CA LEU A 7 -26.38 -7.46 -0.19
C LEU A 7 -27.18 -8.16 -1.30
N LYS A 8 -27.60 -9.40 -1.08
CA LYS A 8 -28.42 -10.16 -2.03
C LYS A 8 -29.77 -9.50 -2.25
N SER A 9 -30.46 -9.10 -1.18
CA SER A 9 -31.73 -8.38 -1.28
C SER A 9 -31.58 -7.02 -1.96
N ASN A 10 -30.45 -6.35 -1.77
CA ASN A 10 -30.20 -5.06 -2.40
C ASN A 10 -29.98 -5.21 -3.91
N LEU A 11 -29.21 -6.22 -4.33
CA LEU A 11 -28.90 -6.46 -5.74
C LEU A 11 -30.03 -7.13 -6.52
N SER A 12 -30.93 -7.87 -5.86
CA SER A 12 -32.00 -8.64 -6.54
C SER A 12 -33.02 -7.79 -7.28
N SER A 13 -33.11 -6.51 -6.96
CA SER A 13 -34.02 -5.57 -7.63
C SER A 13 -33.46 -4.98 -8.93
N LEU A 14 -32.14 -5.05 -9.14
CA LEU A 14 -31.43 -4.31 -10.19
C LEU A 14 -30.60 -5.19 -11.12
N PHE A 15 -30.21 -6.38 -10.66
CA PHE A 15 -29.28 -7.26 -11.37
C PHE A 15 -29.81 -8.69 -11.46
N PRO A 16 -29.35 -9.49 -12.45
CA PRO A 16 -29.70 -10.90 -12.57
C PRO A 16 -28.95 -11.72 -11.51
N VAL A 17 -29.42 -11.64 -10.26
CA VAL A 17 -28.79 -12.27 -9.08
C VAL A 17 -28.70 -13.79 -9.18
N ASP A 18 -29.49 -14.43 -10.07
CA ASP A 18 -29.38 -15.86 -10.37
C ASP A 18 -28.01 -16.26 -10.96
N GLN A 19 -27.28 -15.30 -11.53
CA GLN A 19 -25.92 -15.50 -12.04
C GLN A 19 -24.84 -15.19 -10.99
N PHE A 20 -25.21 -14.75 -9.79
CA PHE A 20 -24.29 -14.32 -8.76
C PHE A 20 -24.17 -15.40 -7.68
N GLN A 21 -22.96 -15.67 -7.22
CA GLN A 21 -22.73 -16.53 -6.06
C GLN A 21 -22.32 -15.68 -4.86
N PHE A 22 -22.95 -15.92 -3.71
CA PHE A 22 -22.65 -15.20 -2.47
C PHE A 22 -22.09 -16.18 -1.44
N ASP A 23 -20.86 -15.95 -1.03
CA ASP A 23 -20.15 -16.79 -0.07
C ASP A 23 -19.67 -15.97 1.13
N TYR A 24 -19.57 -16.61 2.30
CA TYR A 24 -18.91 -16.03 3.47
C TYR A 24 -17.65 -16.85 3.76
N ALA A 25 -16.48 -16.25 3.58
CA ALA A 25 -15.20 -16.93 3.76
C ALA A 25 -14.23 -16.09 4.58
N PHE A 26 -13.64 -16.67 5.63
CA PHE A 26 -12.62 -16.05 6.49
C PHE A 26 -13.01 -14.65 7.00
N ASP A 27 -14.25 -14.51 7.46
CA ASP A 27 -14.94 -13.28 7.86
C ASP A 27 -15.04 -12.16 6.81
N ASN A 28 -14.99 -12.53 5.53
CA ASN A 28 -15.27 -11.62 4.44
C ASN A 28 -16.52 -12.09 3.69
N ASN A 29 -17.35 -11.11 3.31
CA ASN A 29 -18.44 -11.32 2.38
C ASN A 29 -17.85 -11.36 0.98
N VAL A 30 -18.10 -12.42 0.24
CA VAL A 30 -17.59 -12.62 -1.12
C VAL A 30 -18.76 -12.71 -2.07
N ILE A 31 -18.70 -11.98 -3.17
CA ILE A 31 -19.68 -12.04 -4.26
C ILE A 31 -18.95 -12.38 -5.53
N TRP A 32 -19.31 -13.48 -6.17
CA TRP A 32 -18.88 -13.80 -7.52
C TRP A 32 -19.86 -13.24 -8.51
N LEU A 33 -19.32 -12.52 -9.49
CA LEU A 33 -20.07 -11.87 -10.55
C LEU A 33 -19.51 -12.29 -11.91
N PRO A 34 -20.36 -12.40 -12.95
CA PRO A 34 -19.90 -12.33 -14.32
C PRO A 34 -19.16 -11.00 -14.58
N LYS A 35 -18.13 -11.02 -15.42
CA LYS A 35 -17.27 -9.86 -15.70
C LYS A 35 -18.05 -8.62 -16.16
N GLU A 36 -19.15 -8.81 -16.90
CA GLU A 36 -20.01 -7.73 -17.41
C GLU A 36 -20.76 -7.02 -16.29
N SER A 37 -21.04 -7.74 -15.20
CA SER A 37 -21.80 -7.22 -14.05
C SER A 37 -20.91 -6.51 -13.02
N VAL A 38 -19.58 -6.67 -13.09
CA VAL A 38 -18.65 -6.10 -12.12
C VAL A 38 -18.78 -4.58 -12.03
N VAL A 39 -18.50 -3.84 -13.10
CA VAL A 39 -18.53 -2.37 -13.08
C VAL A 39 -19.92 -1.81 -12.74
N PRO A 40 -21.04 -2.33 -13.29
CA PRO A 40 -22.38 -1.91 -12.87
C PRO A 40 -22.65 -2.08 -11.37
N VAL A 41 -22.26 -3.22 -10.79
CA VAL A 41 -22.42 -3.48 -9.35
C VAL A 41 -21.52 -2.57 -8.51
N LEU A 42 -20.28 -2.36 -8.93
CA LEU A 42 -19.35 -1.43 -8.28
C LEU A 42 -19.91 0.00 -8.26
N LYS A 43 -20.46 0.48 -9.40
CA LYS A 43 -21.13 1.79 -9.50
C LYS A 43 -22.33 1.89 -8.57
N HIS A 44 -23.13 0.83 -8.47
CA HIS A 44 -24.28 0.78 -7.56
C HIS A 44 -23.84 0.89 -6.09
N PHE A 45 -22.81 0.14 -5.68
CA PHE A 45 -22.29 0.21 -4.32
C PHE A 45 -21.73 1.57 -3.94
N LYS A 46 -21.06 2.24 -4.89
CA LYS A 46 -20.56 3.60 -4.70
C LYS A 46 -21.71 4.62 -4.62
N SER A 47 -22.63 4.61 -5.57
CA SER A 47 -23.73 5.58 -5.66
C SER A 47 -24.72 5.49 -4.49
N THR A 48 -24.94 4.29 -3.96
CA THR A 48 -25.75 4.08 -2.75
C THR A 48 -25.00 4.39 -1.45
N GLY A 49 -23.69 4.65 -1.52
CA GLY A 49 -22.84 4.93 -0.37
C GLY A 49 -22.62 3.74 0.56
N GLN A 50 -22.90 2.50 0.09
CA GLN A 50 -22.66 1.29 0.86
C GLN A 50 -21.17 1.05 1.04
N PHE A 51 -20.41 1.21 -0.05
CA PHE A 51 -18.96 1.11 -0.07
C PHE A 51 -18.40 2.32 -0.80
N ASP A 52 -17.62 3.12 -0.08
CA ASP A 52 -17.03 4.35 -0.56
C ASP A 52 -15.55 4.20 -0.90
N PHE A 53 -14.90 3.13 -0.42
CA PHE A 53 -13.46 2.96 -0.50
C PHE A 53 -13.06 1.69 -1.26
N LEU A 54 -12.27 1.84 -2.32
CA LEU A 54 -11.59 0.74 -3.00
C LEU A 54 -10.24 0.49 -2.34
N MET A 55 -10.10 -0.65 -1.65
CA MET A 55 -8.87 -0.98 -0.92
C MET A 55 -7.76 -1.50 -1.84
N CYS A 56 -8.11 -2.37 -2.80
CA CYS A 56 -7.17 -3.02 -3.69
C CYS A 56 -7.92 -3.74 -4.83
N ILE A 57 -7.26 -3.93 -5.96
CA ILE A 57 -7.63 -4.90 -7.00
C ILE A 57 -6.45 -5.85 -7.17
N SER A 58 -6.69 -7.17 -7.08
CA SER A 58 -5.64 -8.18 -7.17
C SER A 58 -6.00 -9.28 -8.17
N GLY A 59 -5.00 -9.81 -8.87
CA GLY A 59 -5.14 -10.95 -9.77
C GLY A 59 -4.73 -12.27 -9.09
N VAL A 60 -5.28 -13.38 -9.56
CA VAL A 60 -4.84 -14.74 -9.21
C VAL A 60 -4.79 -15.58 -10.49
N ASP A 61 -3.71 -16.36 -10.66
CA ASP A 61 -3.51 -17.24 -11.81
C ASP A 61 -3.78 -18.71 -11.43
N TYR A 62 -4.75 -19.33 -12.09
CA TYR A 62 -5.12 -20.74 -12.01
C TYR A 62 -4.97 -21.43 -13.39
N PRO A 63 -3.75 -21.89 -13.76
CA PRO A 63 -3.47 -22.44 -15.10
C PRO A 63 -4.34 -23.63 -15.53
N GLU A 64 -4.84 -24.40 -14.55
CA GLU A 64 -5.65 -25.59 -14.80
C GLU A 64 -7.13 -25.29 -15.09
N ARG A 65 -7.57 -24.04 -14.90
CA ARG A 65 -8.97 -23.63 -15.10
C ARG A 65 -9.18 -23.08 -16.51
N ALA A 66 -10.38 -23.30 -17.06
CA ALA A 66 -10.79 -22.72 -18.34
C ALA A 66 -10.78 -21.18 -18.30
N ASP A 67 -11.32 -20.63 -17.21
CA ASP A 67 -11.19 -19.21 -16.88
C ASP A 67 -9.97 -19.07 -15.95
N ARG A 68 -8.80 -18.89 -16.58
CA ARG A 68 -7.48 -18.95 -15.94
C ARG A 68 -7.30 -17.92 -14.83
N PHE A 69 -7.79 -16.69 -15.01
CA PHE A 69 -7.52 -15.58 -14.12
C PHE A 69 -8.72 -15.27 -13.22
N GLU A 70 -8.49 -15.05 -11.93
CA GLU A 70 -9.47 -14.38 -11.06
C GLU A 70 -9.03 -12.93 -10.81
N VAL A 71 -9.97 -11.99 -10.91
CA VAL A 71 -9.77 -10.60 -10.49
C VAL A 71 -10.62 -10.36 -9.25
N CYS A 72 -9.98 -9.92 -8.17
CA CYS A 72 -10.62 -9.64 -6.89
C CYS A 72 -10.59 -8.14 -6.59
N TYR A 73 -11.75 -7.55 -6.31
CA TYR A 73 -11.90 -6.17 -5.87
C TYR A 73 -12.24 -6.17 -4.38
N GLU A 74 -11.42 -5.51 -3.57
CA GLU A 74 -11.62 -5.38 -2.13
C GLU A 74 -12.27 -4.04 -1.83
N LEU A 75 -13.53 -4.06 -1.39
CA LEU A 75 -14.27 -2.85 -1.04
C LEU A 75 -14.39 -2.70 0.47
N PHE A 76 -14.33 -1.46 0.92
CA PHE A 76 -14.48 -1.08 2.32
C PHE A 76 -15.45 0.10 2.46
N SER A 77 -16.19 0.09 3.56
CA SER A 77 -17.08 1.18 3.96
C SER A 77 -16.45 1.95 5.11
N SER A 78 -16.05 3.21 4.88
CA SER A 78 -15.43 4.05 5.93
C SER A 78 -16.39 4.33 7.08
N LYS A 79 -17.70 4.36 6.79
CA LYS A 79 -18.78 4.65 7.75
C LYS A 79 -19.16 3.46 8.61
N THR A 80 -19.29 2.28 8.00
CA THR A 80 -19.79 1.07 8.69
C THR A 80 -18.71 0.07 9.03
N THR A 81 -17.47 0.30 8.56
CA THR A 81 -16.32 -0.62 8.69
C THR A 81 -16.52 -2.00 8.05
N ARG A 82 -17.55 -2.13 7.22
CA ARG A 82 -17.88 -3.37 6.50
C ARG A 82 -16.94 -3.56 5.31
N ARG A 83 -16.72 -4.83 4.97
CA ARG A 83 -15.90 -5.27 3.82
C ARG A 83 -16.70 -6.21 2.93
N VAL A 84 -16.51 -6.07 1.63
CA VAL A 84 -16.97 -7.04 0.63
C VAL A 84 -15.89 -7.23 -0.41
N ARG A 85 -15.68 -8.49 -0.80
CA ARG A 85 -14.80 -8.88 -1.90
C ARG A 85 -15.66 -9.23 -3.10
N ILE A 86 -15.44 -8.57 -4.21
CA ILE A 86 -16.06 -8.91 -5.49
C ILE A 86 -15.06 -9.73 -6.30
N LYS A 87 -15.49 -10.87 -6.83
CA LYS A 87 -14.67 -11.76 -7.64
C LYS A 87 -15.28 -11.97 -9.01
N THR A 88 -14.43 -12.08 -10.01
CA THR A 88 -14.80 -12.50 -11.36
C THR A 88 -13.69 -13.37 -11.94
N SER A 89 -14.07 -14.33 -12.76
CA SER A 89 -13.14 -15.14 -13.55
C SER A 89 -13.03 -14.57 -14.96
N VAL A 90 -11.84 -14.67 -15.56
CA VAL A 90 -11.52 -14.11 -16.87
C VAL A 90 -10.64 -15.10 -17.63
N LYS A 91 -10.94 -15.33 -18.91
CA LYS A 91 -10.12 -16.17 -19.78
C LYS A 91 -8.85 -15.45 -20.22
N GLU A 92 -7.86 -16.21 -20.65
CA GLU A 92 -6.66 -15.61 -21.23
C GLU A 92 -6.99 -14.87 -22.53
N GLY A 93 -6.53 -13.61 -22.65
CA GLY A 93 -6.82 -12.71 -23.77
C GLY A 93 -8.17 -12.00 -23.70
N GLU A 94 -9.01 -12.34 -22.72
CA GLU A 94 -10.29 -11.68 -22.50
C GLU A 94 -10.09 -10.38 -21.70
N LYS A 95 -10.88 -9.35 -22.05
CA LYS A 95 -10.85 -8.05 -21.38
C LYS A 95 -12.02 -7.92 -20.40
N ILE A 96 -11.77 -7.14 -19.34
CA ILE A 96 -12.75 -6.78 -18.31
C ILE A 96 -12.97 -5.27 -18.32
N PRO A 97 -14.21 -4.75 -18.15
CA PRO A 97 -14.42 -3.30 -18.08
C PRO A 97 -13.67 -2.65 -16.90
N THR A 98 -13.07 -1.48 -17.13
CA THR A 98 -12.33 -0.76 -16.08
C THR A 98 -13.25 -0.18 -15.00
N ALA A 99 -12.81 -0.30 -13.75
CA ALA A 99 -13.35 0.35 -12.57
C ALA A 99 -12.74 1.74 -12.29
N GLN A 100 -11.83 2.24 -13.14
CA GLN A 100 -11.20 3.57 -13.02
C GLN A 100 -12.24 4.72 -13.00
N TYR A 101 -13.32 4.58 -13.78
CA TYR A 101 -14.44 5.52 -13.76
C TYR A 101 -15.33 5.39 -12.52
N VAL A 102 -15.14 4.35 -11.72
CA VAL A 102 -15.81 4.16 -10.42
C VAL A 102 -14.95 4.69 -9.30
N TRP A 103 -13.67 4.33 -9.20
CA TRP A 103 -12.73 4.94 -8.26
C TRP A 103 -11.43 5.28 -8.97
N LYS A 104 -10.90 6.49 -8.76
CA LYS A 104 -9.62 6.91 -9.36
C LYS A 104 -8.47 5.99 -8.97
N ALA A 105 -8.49 5.44 -7.75
CA ALA A 105 -7.51 4.48 -7.25
C ALA A 105 -7.35 3.22 -8.11
N ALA A 106 -8.39 2.81 -8.86
CA ALA A 106 -8.33 1.64 -9.72
C ALA A 106 -7.28 1.80 -10.85
N ASP A 107 -6.85 3.03 -11.19
CA ASP A 107 -5.77 3.23 -12.16
C ASP A 107 -4.51 2.45 -11.77
N TRP A 108 -4.10 2.55 -10.51
CA TRP A 108 -2.88 1.90 -10.02
C TRP A 108 -3.04 0.38 -9.97
N PHE A 109 -4.16 -0.09 -9.40
CA PHE A 109 -4.37 -1.52 -9.16
C PHE A 109 -4.63 -2.30 -10.45
N GLU A 110 -5.39 -1.75 -11.40
CA GLU A 110 -5.63 -2.41 -12.69
C GLU A 110 -4.35 -2.51 -13.52
N ARG A 111 -3.52 -1.47 -13.49
CA ARG A 111 -2.20 -1.49 -14.13
C ARG A 111 -1.27 -2.50 -13.48
N GLU A 112 -1.32 -2.67 -12.16
CA GLU A 112 -0.55 -3.69 -11.45
C GLU A 112 -1.00 -5.10 -11.84
N VAL A 113 -2.32 -5.36 -11.89
CA VAL A 113 -2.87 -6.64 -12.35
C VAL A 113 -2.47 -6.93 -13.80
N TYR A 114 -2.52 -5.92 -14.67
CA TYR A 114 -2.02 -6.03 -16.04
C TYR A 114 -0.53 -6.36 -16.07
N ASP A 115 0.29 -5.64 -15.30
CA ASP A 115 1.75 -5.81 -15.33
C ASP A 115 2.20 -7.16 -14.77
N MET A 116 1.48 -7.68 -13.78
CA MET A 116 1.82 -8.92 -13.08
C MET A 116 1.19 -10.19 -13.68
N PHE A 117 -0.02 -10.09 -14.24
CA PHE A 117 -0.80 -11.23 -14.75
C PHE A 117 -1.21 -11.11 -16.22
N GLY A 118 -1.15 -9.93 -16.82
CA GLY A 118 -1.52 -9.71 -18.22
C GLY A 118 -3.02 -9.66 -18.50
N VAL A 119 -3.83 -9.39 -17.48
CA VAL A 119 -5.28 -9.15 -17.65
C VAL A 119 -5.47 -7.70 -18.11
N GLU A 120 -6.10 -7.50 -19.26
CA GLU A 120 -6.36 -6.16 -19.81
C GLU A 120 -7.72 -5.62 -19.37
N PHE A 121 -7.76 -4.34 -18.99
CA PHE A 121 -8.99 -3.64 -18.65
C PHE A 121 -9.46 -2.73 -19.80
N GLU A 122 -10.64 -3.01 -20.33
CA GLU A 122 -11.26 -2.26 -21.43
C GLU A 122 -11.68 -0.87 -20.98
N GLY A 123 -11.34 0.14 -21.79
CA GLY A 123 -11.65 1.54 -21.53
C GLY A 123 -10.71 2.22 -20.52
N HIS A 124 -9.69 1.55 -20.03
CA HIS A 124 -8.73 2.15 -19.09
C HIS A 124 -7.85 3.21 -19.80
N PRO A 125 -7.69 4.43 -19.24
CA PRO A 125 -7.02 5.54 -19.93
C PRO A 125 -5.52 5.34 -20.11
N ASN A 126 -4.87 4.60 -19.20
CA ASN A 126 -3.41 4.44 -19.16
C ASN A 126 -2.97 2.98 -18.93
N MET A 127 -3.39 2.06 -19.80
CA MET A 127 -3.05 0.63 -19.64
C MET A 127 -1.61 0.35 -20.08
N ARG A 128 -0.67 0.49 -19.14
CA ARG A 128 0.77 0.24 -19.30
C ARG A 128 1.38 -0.40 -18.05
N ARG A 129 2.56 -0.98 -18.22
CA ARG A 129 3.39 -1.50 -17.11
C ARG A 129 3.64 -0.43 -16.05
N ILE A 130 3.74 -0.84 -14.79
CA ILE A 130 3.84 0.08 -13.65
C ILE A 130 4.97 -0.29 -12.69
N LEU A 131 5.30 -1.56 -12.56
CA LEU A 131 6.33 -2.08 -11.66
C LEU A 131 7.54 -2.66 -12.41
N VAL A 132 7.34 -3.31 -13.55
CA VAL A 132 8.47 -3.86 -14.33
C VAL A 132 8.88 -2.93 -15.45
N HIS A 133 10.13 -3.08 -15.87
CA HIS A 133 10.71 -2.30 -16.95
C HIS A 133 9.97 -2.52 -18.29
N GLN A 134 9.93 -1.51 -19.16
CA GLN A 134 9.25 -1.59 -20.46
C GLN A 134 9.73 -2.75 -21.36
N GLN A 135 11.03 -3.07 -21.31
CA GLN A 135 11.64 -4.17 -22.07
C GLN A 135 11.39 -5.55 -21.47
N PHE A 136 10.75 -5.62 -20.30
CA PHE A 136 10.47 -6.88 -19.64
C PHE A 136 9.44 -7.69 -20.44
N VAL A 137 9.80 -8.92 -20.78
CA VAL A 137 8.95 -9.84 -21.54
C VAL A 137 8.24 -10.80 -20.58
N GLY A 138 6.91 -10.87 -20.69
CA GLY A 138 6.07 -11.73 -19.85
C GLY A 138 5.49 -11.02 -18.62
N TYR A 139 5.03 -11.84 -17.66
CA TYR A 139 4.22 -11.43 -16.52
C TYR A 139 4.71 -12.17 -15.25
N PRO A 140 5.38 -11.49 -14.30
CA PRO A 140 6.12 -12.15 -13.22
C PRO A 140 5.30 -13.07 -12.31
N LEU A 141 4.03 -12.76 -12.07
CA LEU A 141 3.18 -13.51 -11.12
C LEU A 141 2.41 -14.65 -11.77
N ARG A 142 2.51 -14.82 -13.10
CA ARG A 142 1.96 -16.03 -13.72
C ARG A 142 2.71 -17.29 -13.27
N LYS A 143 2.00 -18.41 -13.19
CA LYS A 143 2.56 -19.68 -12.72
C LYS A 143 3.52 -20.32 -13.73
N ASP A 144 3.31 -20.05 -15.01
CA ASP A 144 4.13 -20.51 -16.14
C ASP A 144 5.35 -19.61 -16.42
N TYR A 145 5.50 -18.48 -15.72
CA TYR A 145 6.63 -17.57 -15.93
C TYR A 145 7.95 -18.16 -15.39
N PRO A 146 9.03 -18.23 -16.21
CA PRO A 146 10.33 -18.75 -15.79
C PRO A 146 11.08 -17.76 -14.90
N ALA A 147 10.87 -17.87 -13.58
CA ALA A 147 11.45 -16.96 -12.58
C ALA A 147 12.97 -17.08 -12.39
N ASP A 148 13.59 -18.14 -12.90
CA ASP A 148 15.02 -18.43 -12.81
C ASP A 148 15.86 -17.75 -13.91
N ARG A 149 15.21 -17.16 -14.92
CA ARG A 149 15.88 -16.50 -16.03
C ARG A 149 16.00 -15.00 -15.81
N GLN A 150 17.23 -14.51 -15.84
CA GLN A 150 17.49 -13.08 -15.83
C GLN A 150 17.21 -12.47 -17.22
N GLN A 151 16.49 -11.35 -17.22
CA GLN A 151 16.30 -10.52 -18.41
C GLN A 151 17.14 -9.24 -18.26
N HIS A 152 17.98 -8.94 -19.25
CA HIS A 152 18.75 -7.70 -19.27
C HIS A 152 17.94 -6.61 -19.96
N CYS A 153 17.43 -5.68 -19.16
CA CYS A 153 16.81 -4.44 -19.63
C CYS A 153 17.87 -3.34 -19.66
N THR A 154 18.24 -2.84 -20.84
CA THR A 154 19.38 -1.93 -21.04
C THR A 154 18.98 -0.54 -21.55
N GLU A 155 17.76 -0.38 -22.08
CA GLU A 155 17.33 0.89 -22.66
C GLU A 155 16.68 1.79 -21.63
N ALA A 156 17.22 3.00 -21.48
CA ALA A 156 16.61 4.03 -20.66
C ALA A 156 15.34 4.58 -21.33
N LEU A 157 14.24 4.57 -20.59
CA LEU A 157 12.99 5.26 -20.97
C LEU A 157 13.25 6.76 -21.13
N PRO A 158 12.93 7.38 -22.29
CA PRO A 158 12.95 8.84 -22.40
C PRO A 158 11.90 9.47 -21.47
N VAL A 159 12.02 10.78 -21.24
CA VAL A 159 11.02 11.53 -20.48
C VAL A 159 9.68 11.44 -21.22
N HIS A 160 8.66 10.99 -20.51
CA HIS A 160 7.32 10.77 -21.04
C HIS A 160 6.26 11.14 -19.99
N PHE A 161 5.16 11.72 -20.46
CA PHE A 161 4.08 12.21 -19.60
C PHE A 161 2.73 11.55 -19.89
N ASP A 162 2.47 11.18 -21.15
CA ASP A 162 1.15 10.71 -21.60
C ASP A 162 1.15 9.28 -22.19
N ASN A 163 -0.06 8.85 -22.60
CA ASN A 163 -0.61 7.48 -22.70
C ASN A 163 -0.33 6.60 -23.95
N PRO A 164 0.52 6.88 -24.95
CA PRO A 164 0.72 5.87 -25.98
C PRO A 164 1.46 4.66 -25.39
N ARG A 165 0.86 3.47 -25.60
CA ARG A 165 1.44 2.14 -25.28
C ARG A 165 2.87 1.94 -25.83
N ASP A 166 3.26 2.79 -26.79
CA ASP A 166 4.49 2.70 -27.58
C ASP A 166 5.68 3.49 -26.99
N GLY A 167 5.52 4.14 -25.82
CA GLY A 167 6.63 4.85 -25.17
C GLY A 167 7.17 6.03 -25.99
N SER A 168 6.35 6.62 -26.87
CA SER A 168 6.78 7.69 -27.75
C SER A 168 7.28 8.91 -26.97
N LYS A 169 8.31 9.57 -27.53
CA LYS A 169 8.94 10.79 -27.01
C LYS A 169 7.91 11.85 -26.61
N TYR A 170 8.31 12.68 -25.64
CA TYR A 170 7.68 13.96 -25.34
C TYR A 170 7.18 14.67 -26.61
N VAL A 171 5.86 14.85 -26.71
CA VAL A 171 5.26 15.74 -27.71
C VAL A 171 5.13 17.10 -27.04
N GLU A 172 5.81 18.09 -27.61
CA GLU A 172 5.67 19.49 -27.24
C GLU A 172 4.22 19.93 -27.50
N GLU A 173 3.59 20.56 -26.51
CA GLU A 173 2.26 21.16 -26.72
C GLU A 173 2.44 22.42 -27.57
N GLU A 174 1.76 22.49 -28.72
CA GLU A 174 1.80 23.66 -29.59
C GLU A 174 1.37 24.92 -28.82
N GLY A 175 2.26 25.92 -28.76
CA GLY A 175 1.99 27.21 -28.11
C GLY A 175 2.41 27.32 -26.65
N LYS A 176 3.08 26.33 -26.06
CA LYS A 176 3.69 26.43 -24.71
C LYS A 176 5.15 25.99 -24.70
N ASP A 177 6.04 26.86 -24.24
CA ASP A 177 7.47 26.56 -24.04
C ASP A 177 7.70 25.83 -22.70
N LEU A 178 7.29 24.56 -22.66
CA LEU A 178 7.43 23.71 -21.48
C LEU A 178 8.82 23.06 -21.41
N VAL A 179 9.49 23.15 -20.26
CA VAL A 179 10.81 22.54 -20.03
C VAL A 179 10.64 21.17 -19.36
N PRO A 180 10.98 20.06 -20.04
CA PRO A 180 10.99 18.74 -19.41
C PRO A 180 12.21 18.58 -18.49
N LEU A 181 11.98 18.15 -17.26
CA LEU A 181 13.01 17.86 -16.26
C LEU A 181 12.82 16.45 -15.70
N ASN A 182 13.93 15.73 -15.54
CA ASN A 182 13.97 14.41 -14.92
C ASN A 182 14.63 14.50 -13.54
N ILE A 183 13.90 14.14 -12.50
CA ILE A 183 14.37 14.11 -11.11
C ILE A 183 14.49 12.64 -10.69
N GLY A 184 15.72 12.17 -10.48
CA GLY A 184 16.00 10.77 -10.14
C GLY A 184 16.55 9.94 -11.32
N PRO A 185 16.72 8.61 -11.17
CA PRO A 185 16.28 7.79 -10.03
C PRO A 185 17.15 7.94 -8.77
N SER A 186 18.33 8.57 -8.87
CA SER A 186 19.21 8.88 -7.75
C SER A 186 19.18 10.38 -7.47
N HIS A 187 18.48 10.79 -6.41
CA HIS A 187 18.46 12.16 -5.93
C HIS A 187 18.21 12.17 -4.40
N PRO A 188 18.83 13.06 -3.61
CA PRO A 188 18.65 13.05 -2.15
C PRO A 188 17.18 13.15 -1.70
N ALA A 189 16.39 13.97 -2.39
CA ALA A 189 14.97 14.18 -2.07
C ALA A 189 14.03 13.02 -2.46
N THR A 190 14.51 11.97 -3.13
CA THR A 190 13.66 10.82 -3.50
C THR A 190 13.61 9.73 -2.43
N HIS A 191 14.44 9.82 -1.37
CA HIS A 191 14.49 8.88 -0.23
C HIS A 191 14.42 7.40 -0.63
N GLY A 192 15.16 7.06 -1.70
CA GLY A 192 15.09 5.77 -2.37
C GLY A 192 15.20 5.95 -3.88
N THR A 193 14.82 4.90 -4.61
CA THR A 193 14.85 4.89 -6.07
C THR A 193 13.49 5.25 -6.64
N LEU A 194 13.32 6.53 -6.99
CA LEU A 194 12.12 7.07 -7.60
C LEU A 194 12.51 8.01 -8.72
N ARG A 195 11.85 7.90 -9.87
CA ARG A 195 12.06 8.82 -10.98
C ARG A 195 10.80 9.63 -11.22
N ILE A 196 10.90 10.94 -11.07
CA ILE A 196 9.82 11.90 -11.29
C ILE A 196 10.16 12.71 -12.53
N MET A 197 9.31 12.59 -13.54
CA MET A 197 9.38 13.37 -14.77
C MET A 197 8.41 14.54 -14.63
N VAL A 198 8.88 15.77 -14.76
CA VAL A 198 8.05 16.98 -14.66
C VAL A 198 8.21 17.84 -15.91
N ALA A 199 7.13 18.46 -16.38
CA ALA A 199 7.20 19.53 -17.37
C ALA A 199 6.88 20.84 -16.68
N LEU A 200 7.81 21.79 -16.77
CA LEU A 200 7.76 23.06 -16.07
C LEU A 200 7.37 24.18 -17.02
N ASP A 201 6.50 25.07 -16.54
CA ASP A 201 6.23 26.39 -17.10
C ASP A 201 6.87 27.43 -16.16
N GLY A 202 8.11 27.79 -16.45
CA GLY A 202 8.97 28.53 -15.52
C GLY A 202 9.18 27.76 -14.22
N GLU A 203 8.59 28.24 -13.11
CA GLU A 203 8.65 27.60 -11.79
C GLU A 203 7.42 26.74 -11.46
N LYS A 204 6.39 26.76 -12.31
CA LYS A 204 5.14 26.02 -12.08
C LYS A 204 5.22 24.64 -12.71
N VAL A 205 4.87 23.62 -11.95
CA VAL A 205 4.69 22.25 -12.47
C VAL A 205 3.40 22.20 -13.29
N HIS A 206 3.51 21.98 -14.59
CA HIS A 206 2.36 21.83 -15.47
C HIS A 206 1.83 20.39 -15.48
N ARG A 207 2.76 19.43 -15.60
CA ARG A 207 2.47 17.99 -15.57
C ARG A 207 3.60 17.23 -14.90
N ALA A 208 3.25 16.13 -14.24
CA ALA A 208 4.18 15.23 -13.59
C ALA A 208 3.79 13.77 -13.84
N ASN A 209 4.77 12.94 -14.10
CA ASN A 209 4.62 11.49 -14.20
C ASN A 209 5.68 10.83 -13.31
N VAL A 210 5.31 9.74 -12.64
CA VAL A 210 6.17 9.04 -11.69
C VAL A 210 6.41 7.63 -12.21
N GLU A 211 7.68 7.31 -12.40
CA GLU A 211 8.11 5.96 -12.75
C GLU A 211 8.51 5.21 -11.46
N LEU A 212 7.77 4.13 -11.21
CA LEU A 212 7.93 3.24 -10.07
C LEU A 212 8.63 1.95 -10.49
N GLY A 213 8.89 1.07 -9.53
CA GLY A 213 9.34 -0.30 -9.83
C GLY A 213 10.84 -0.57 -9.71
N TYR A 214 11.68 0.46 -9.53
CA TYR A 214 13.13 0.29 -9.34
C TYR A 214 13.51 -0.60 -8.15
N LEU A 215 12.66 -0.70 -7.13
CA LEU A 215 12.84 -1.58 -5.97
C LEU A 215 11.90 -2.81 -5.99
N HIS A 216 11.15 -3.00 -7.08
CA HIS A 216 10.27 -4.15 -7.20
C HIS A 216 11.11 -5.44 -7.33
N ARG A 217 10.89 -6.35 -6.40
CA ARG A 217 11.64 -7.61 -6.27
C ARG A 217 10.75 -8.85 -6.38
N CYS A 218 9.49 -8.67 -6.79
CA CYS A 218 8.48 -9.73 -6.86
C CYS A 218 8.46 -10.62 -5.59
N PHE A 219 8.41 -10.03 -4.40
CA PHE A 219 8.38 -10.81 -3.15
C PHE A 219 7.20 -11.79 -3.09
N GLU A 220 6.09 -11.41 -3.73
CA GLU A 220 4.90 -12.24 -3.85
C GLU A 220 5.17 -13.55 -4.57
N LYS A 221 5.94 -13.52 -5.67
CA LYS A 221 6.33 -14.74 -6.40
C LYS A 221 7.21 -15.65 -5.55
N MET A 222 8.15 -15.06 -4.81
CA MET A 222 9.02 -15.81 -3.89
C MET A 222 8.25 -16.41 -2.72
N ALA A 223 7.17 -15.75 -2.27
CA ALA A 223 6.31 -16.27 -1.20
C ALA A 223 5.50 -17.51 -1.62
N GLU A 224 5.32 -17.78 -2.92
CA GLU A 224 4.61 -18.97 -3.40
C GLU A 224 5.39 -20.27 -3.19
N THR A 225 6.72 -20.20 -3.21
CA THR A 225 7.60 -21.38 -3.15
C THR A 225 8.02 -21.74 -1.73
N HIS A 226 7.94 -20.78 -0.81
CA HIS A 226 8.40 -20.95 0.56
C HIS A 226 7.23 -21.20 1.53
N PRO A 227 7.43 -22.03 2.57
CA PRO A 227 6.43 -22.19 3.62
C PRO A 227 6.21 -20.88 4.38
N TYR A 228 5.03 -20.68 4.96
CA TYR A 228 4.61 -19.42 5.57
C TYR A 228 5.62 -18.81 6.57
N ASN A 229 6.28 -19.62 7.40
CA ASN A 229 7.28 -19.12 8.35
C ASN A 229 8.57 -18.58 7.70
N GLN A 230 8.95 -19.11 6.53
CA GLN A 230 10.11 -18.62 5.77
C GLN A 230 9.80 -17.33 5.01
N VAL A 231 8.53 -16.93 4.92
CA VAL A 231 8.12 -15.68 4.26
C VAL A 231 8.25 -14.46 5.20
N ILE A 232 8.27 -14.67 6.52
CA ILE A 232 8.34 -13.59 7.53
C ILE A 232 9.55 -12.64 7.31
N PRO A 233 10.77 -13.11 6.98
CA PRO A 233 11.88 -12.21 6.69
C PRO A 233 11.67 -11.34 5.44
N TYR A 234 10.77 -11.69 4.52
CA TYR A 234 10.42 -10.82 3.39
C TYR A 234 9.50 -9.68 3.83
N THR A 235 8.59 -9.94 4.78
CA THR A 235 7.66 -8.90 5.28
C THR A 235 8.38 -7.81 6.07
N ASP A 236 9.48 -8.13 6.74
CA ASP A 236 10.39 -7.13 7.35
C ASP A 236 10.96 -6.12 6.33
N ARG A 237 11.06 -6.50 5.05
CA ARG A 237 11.72 -5.73 3.99
C ARG A 237 10.75 -4.94 3.10
N LEU A 238 9.45 -4.95 3.42
CA LEU A 238 8.43 -4.15 2.73
C LEU A 238 8.53 -2.69 3.15
N ASN A 239 8.01 -2.33 4.33
CA ASN A 239 8.39 -1.10 5.03
C ASN A 239 9.54 -1.41 6.00
N TYR A 240 10.75 -1.02 5.61
CA TYR A 240 11.97 -1.27 6.39
C TYR A 240 12.07 -0.43 7.68
N CYS A 241 11.26 0.62 7.84
CA CYS A 241 11.19 1.41 9.07
C CYS A 241 10.30 0.74 10.13
N SER A 242 9.24 0.06 9.69
CA SER A 242 8.23 -0.56 10.56
C SER A 242 8.14 -2.08 10.38
N ALA A 243 9.29 -2.75 10.32
CA ALA A 243 9.40 -4.19 10.07
C ALA A 243 8.47 -5.05 10.98
N PRO A 244 8.44 -4.85 12.32
CA PRO A 244 7.51 -5.55 13.21
C PRO A 244 6.03 -5.40 12.83
N MET A 245 5.59 -4.23 12.33
CA MET A 245 4.18 -4.02 11.96
C MET A 245 3.78 -4.85 10.74
N ASN A 246 4.65 -4.94 9.73
CA ASN A 246 4.39 -5.74 8.52
C ASN A 246 4.28 -7.23 8.87
N ASN A 247 5.22 -7.67 9.70
CA ASN A 247 5.28 -9.01 10.27
C ASN A 247 4.01 -9.38 11.04
N ILE A 248 3.52 -8.48 11.90
CA ILE A 248 2.27 -8.64 12.63
C ILE A 248 1.09 -8.73 11.66
N GLY A 249 1.05 -7.89 10.62
CA GLY A 249 0.01 -7.91 9.59
C GLY A 249 -0.06 -9.26 8.86
N TYR A 250 1.09 -9.78 8.43
CA TYR A 250 1.20 -11.08 7.76
C TYR A 250 0.84 -12.25 8.68
N CYS A 251 1.44 -12.30 9.89
CA CYS A 251 1.14 -13.37 10.85
C CYS A 251 -0.34 -13.38 11.22
N LYS A 252 -0.95 -12.21 11.43
CA LYS A 252 -2.39 -12.08 11.71
C LYS A 252 -3.25 -12.62 10.58
N ALA A 253 -2.88 -12.35 9.33
CA ALA A 253 -3.61 -12.85 8.17
C ALA A 253 -3.55 -14.39 8.11
N VAL A 254 -2.37 -14.98 8.31
CA VAL A 254 -2.20 -16.44 8.30
C VAL A 254 -2.87 -17.10 9.51
N GLU A 255 -2.76 -16.53 10.71
CA GLU A 255 -3.44 -17.01 11.92
C GLU A 255 -4.96 -17.04 11.75
N LYS A 256 -5.52 -16.02 11.09
CA LYS A 256 -6.94 -15.98 10.75
C LYS A 256 -7.34 -17.07 9.75
N LEU A 257 -6.50 -17.35 8.75
CA LEU A 257 -6.73 -18.45 7.80
C LEU A 257 -6.71 -19.81 8.49
N LEU A 258 -5.84 -20.00 9.48
CA LEU A 258 -5.73 -21.23 10.25
C LEU A 258 -6.74 -21.35 11.40
N GLY A 259 -7.44 -20.26 11.75
CA GLY A 259 -8.36 -20.22 12.89
C GLY A 259 -7.66 -20.34 14.25
N VAL A 260 -6.42 -19.87 14.37
CA VAL A 260 -5.60 -20.00 15.59
C VAL A 260 -5.63 -18.70 16.39
N GLU A 261 -5.96 -18.79 17.68
CA GLU A 261 -5.86 -17.67 18.62
C GLU A 261 -4.49 -17.66 19.32
N ILE A 262 -3.89 -16.47 19.40
CA ILE A 262 -2.58 -16.29 20.03
C ILE A 262 -2.69 -15.97 21.53
N PRO A 263 -1.70 -16.39 22.36
CA PRO A 263 -1.73 -16.12 23.80
C PRO A 263 -1.81 -14.63 24.15
N PRO A 264 -2.50 -14.22 25.25
CA PRO A 264 -2.64 -12.81 25.63
C PRO A 264 -1.31 -12.08 25.80
N LYS A 265 -0.29 -12.76 26.34
CA LYS A 265 1.08 -12.20 26.46
C LYS A 265 1.67 -11.86 25.10
N ALA A 266 1.49 -12.73 24.10
CA ALA A 266 1.97 -12.48 22.74
C ALA A 266 1.23 -11.32 22.07
N GLN A 267 -0.08 -11.19 22.31
CA GLN A 267 -0.88 -10.05 21.84
C GLN A 267 -0.32 -8.72 22.39
N ALA A 268 -0.10 -8.64 23.70
CA ALA A 268 0.43 -7.44 24.35
C ALA A 268 1.83 -7.06 23.82
N ILE A 269 2.73 -8.04 23.66
CA ILE A 269 4.07 -7.78 23.11
C ILE A 269 3.99 -7.27 21.66
N ARG A 270 3.11 -7.86 20.82
CA ARG A 270 2.91 -7.39 19.44
C ARG A 270 2.42 -5.93 19.41
N VAL A 271 1.54 -5.53 20.33
CA VAL A 271 1.08 -4.14 20.44
C VAL A 271 2.24 -3.21 20.80
N ILE A 272 3.05 -3.57 21.81
CA ILE A 272 4.23 -2.76 22.21
C ILE A 272 5.18 -2.59 21.02
N LEU A 273 5.50 -3.67 20.31
CA LEU A 273 6.40 -3.61 19.14
C LEU A 273 5.81 -2.79 18.00
N ALA A 274 4.51 -2.92 17.73
CA ALA A 274 3.84 -2.13 16.71
C ALA A 274 3.88 -0.63 17.02
N GLU A 275 3.67 -0.23 18.27
CA GLU A 275 3.71 1.18 18.66
C GLU A 275 5.15 1.74 18.71
N LEU A 276 6.14 0.94 19.11
CA LEU A 276 7.57 1.33 18.97
C LEU A 276 7.95 1.53 17.49
N SER A 277 7.52 0.64 16.60
CA SER A 277 7.72 0.79 15.16
C SER A 277 6.98 2.00 14.58
N ARG A 278 5.79 2.32 15.08
CA ARG A 278 5.06 3.53 14.70
C ARG A 278 5.82 4.80 15.07
N ILE A 279 6.42 4.83 16.27
CA ILE A 279 7.27 5.94 16.72
C ILE A 279 8.46 6.11 15.77
N ILE A 280 9.15 5.02 15.40
CA ILE A 280 10.25 5.07 14.42
C ILE A 280 9.78 5.62 13.07
N ASP A 281 8.65 5.13 12.55
CA ASP A 281 8.13 5.51 11.23
C ASP A 281 7.79 7.01 11.18
N HIS A 282 7.17 7.54 12.24
CA HIS A 282 6.91 8.97 12.37
C HIS A 282 8.19 9.80 12.54
N ILE A 283 9.18 9.31 13.29
CA ILE A 283 10.49 9.95 13.42
C ILE A 283 11.17 10.08 12.06
N VAL A 284 11.17 9.01 11.25
CA VAL A 284 11.79 9.02 9.92
C VAL A 284 11.02 9.96 8.99
N CYS A 285 9.69 9.91 9.00
CA CYS A 285 8.86 10.78 8.17
C CYS A 285 9.10 12.27 8.48
N LEU A 286 9.08 12.66 9.77
CA LEU A 286 9.35 14.04 10.19
C LEU A 286 10.80 14.45 9.94
N GLY A 287 11.75 13.56 10.25
CA GLY A 287 13.18 13.81 10.07
C GLY A 287 13.56 14.01 8.61
N ALA A 288 13.11 13.11 7.72
CA ALA A 288 13.35 13.22 6.28
C ALA A 288 12.72 14.51 5.71
N SER A 289 11.46 14.79 6.07
CA SER A 289 10.78 16.03 5.65
C SER A 289 11.51 17.29 6.13
N ALA A 290 12.10 17.25 7.34
CA ALA A 290 12.91 18.34 7.86
C ALA A 290 14.18 18.56 7.03
N VAL A 291 14.91 17.50 6.70
CA VAL A 291 16.12 17.58 5.86
C VAL A 291 15.81 18.15 4.48
N ASP A 292 14.75 17.68 3.84
CA ASP A 292 14.36 18.13 2.49
C ASP A 292 14.00 19.62 2.45
N LEU A 293 13.49 20.15 3.56
CA LEU A 293 13.21 21.58 3.73
C LEU A 293 14.41 22.39 4.25
N GLY A 294 15.53 21.73 4.56
CA GLY A 294 16.81 22.34 4.97
C GLY A 294 17.08 22.33 6.48
N ALA A 295 16.18 21.78 7.30
CA ALA A 295 16.31 21.73 8.76
C ALA A 295 17.09 20.48 9.23
N LEU A 296 18.42 20.52 9.09
CA LEU A 296 19.32 19.39 9.40
C LEU A 296 19.39 19.02 10.89
N THR A 297 19.32 20.00 11.80
CA THR A 297 19.44 19.74 13.25
C THR A 297 18.31 18.86 13.77
N GLY A 298 17.09 19.08 13.29
CA GLY A 298 15.92 18.29 13.69
C GLY A 298 16.11 16.80 13.37
N PHE A 299 16.72 16.49 12.24
CA PHE A 299 17.02 15.11 11.82
C PHE A 299 17.96 14.39 12.78
N PHE A 300 19.12 14.98 13.10
CA PHE A 300 20.09 14.34 13.99
C PHE A 300 19.53 14.11 15.40
N HIS A 301 18.73 15.06 15.89
CA HIS A 301 18.07 14.95 17.18
C HIS A 301 17.05 13.80 17.20
N LEU A 302 16.16 13.78 16.20
CA LEU A 302 15.16 12.74 15.99
C LEU A 302 15.77 11.34 15.88
N PHE A 303 16.87 11.21 15.13
CA PHE A 303 17.52 9.93 14.90
C PHE A 303 18.17 9.36 16.17
N THR A 304 18.52 10.20 17.15
CA THR A 304 18.99 9.72 18.46
C THR A 304 17.92 8.88 19.16
N TYR A 305 16.64 9.26 19.08
CA TYR A 305 15.53 8.47 19.63
C TYR A 305 15.28 7.19 18.84
N ARG A 306 15.42 7.23 17.51
CA ARG A 306 15.34 6.03 16.67
C ARG A 306 16.42 5.02 17.05
N GLU A 307 17.64 5.47 17.27
CA GLU A 307 18.75 4.60 17.69
C GLU A 307 18.45 3.92 19.04
N LYS A 308 17.86 4.63 20.01
CA LYS A 308 17.43 4.05 21.29
C LYS A 308 16.41 2.92 21.09
N VAL A 309 15.44 3.08 20.19
CA VAL A 309 14.49 2.00 19.85
C VAL A 309 15.20 0.82 19.18
N TYR A 310 16.20 1.07 18.33
CA TYR A 310 16.99 -0.01 17.74
C TYR A 310 17.84 -0.77 18.75
N THR A 311 18.35 -0.13 19.80
CA THR A 311 18.98 -0.84 20.92
C THR A 311 17.98 -1.74 21.65
N LEU A 312 16.72 -1.32 21.80
CA LEU A 312 15.66 -2.16 22.36
C LEU A 312 15.35 -3.37 21.47
N PHE A 313 15.35 -3.21 20.15
CA PHE A 313 15.17 -4.32 19.21
C PHE A 313 16.38 -5.26 19.20
N GLU A 314 17.60 -4.73 19.24
CA GLU A 314 18.82 -5.51 19.35
C GLU A 314 18.85 -6.38 20.61
N LYS A 315 18.50 -5.80 21.77
CA LYS A 315 18.37 -6.55 23.02
C LYS A 315 17.31 -7.66 22.94
N LEU A 316 16.28 -7.46 22.11
CA LEU A 316 15.16 -8.39 21.99
C LEU A 316 15.41 -9.54 20.99
N CYS A 317 16.06 -9.27 19.85
CA CYS A 317 16.20 -10.26 18.77
C CYS A 317 17.63 -10.40 18.20
N GLY A 318 18.59 -9.65 18.71
CA GLY A 318 19.97 -9.62 18.20
C GLY A 318 20.13 -8.89 16.87
N ALA A 319 19.07 -8.27 16.35
CA ALA A 319 19.07 -7.53 15.09
C ALA A 319 18.41 -6.16 15.27
N ARG A 320 18.87 -5.17 14.50
CA ARG A 320 18.44 -3.77 14.65
C ARG A 320 17.27 -3.39 13.75
N LEU A 321 17.29 -3.84 12.50
CA LEU A 321 16.32 -3.49 11.45
C LEU A 321 15.37 -4.66 11.14
N THR A 322 15.91 -5.81 10.75
CA THR A 322 15.13 -7.00 10.39
C THR A 322 14.88 -7.85 11.64
N VAL A 323 13.80 -7.53 12.35
CA VAL A 323 13.53 -8.08 13.68
C VAL A 323 13.05 -9.54 13.62
N SER A 324 12.26 -9.91 12.61
CA SER A 324 11.80 -11.29 12.35
C SER A 324 11.39 -12.08 13.61
N LEU A 325 10.74 -11.41 14.56
CA LEU A 325 10.49 -11.96 15.91
C LEU A 325 9.10 -12.58 16.05
N THR A 326 8.11 -12.06 15.32
CA THR A 326 6.78 -12.66 15.28
C THR A 326 6.82 -13.98 14.55
N ARG A 327 6.05 -14.94 15.04
CA ARG A 327 5.81 -16.22 14.37
C ARG A 327 4.31 -16.47 14.30
N ILE A 328 3.90 -17.30 13.35
CA ILE A 328 2.51 -17.73 13.24
C ILE A 328 2.19 -18.53 14.51
N GLY A 329 1.19 -18.07 15.28
CA GLY A 329 0.83 -18.62 16.58
C GLY A 329 1.40 -17.87 17.79
N GLY A 330 2.19 -16.81 17.58
CA GLY A 330 2.66 -15.95 18.69
C GLY A 330 3.98 -15.24 18.43
N MET A 331 4.97 -15.48 19.30
CA MET A 331 6.29 -14.85 19.29
C MET A 331 7.38 -15.92 19.30
N ALA A 332 8.53 -15.67 18.66
CA ALA A 332 9.64 -16.62 18.63
C ALA A 332 10.29 -16.80 20.02
N GLN A 333 10.41 -15.72 20.79
CA GLN A 333 11.03 -15.72 22.11
C GLN A 333 10.39 -14.68 23.03
N ASN A 334 10.57 -14.87 24.34
CA ASN A 334 10.16 -13.90 25.33
C ASN A 334 11.17 -12.74 25.42
N PRO A 335 10.73 -11.53 25.81
CA PRO A 335 11.64 -10.44 26.12
C PRO A 335 12.60 -10.83 27.27
N PRO A 336 13.87 -10.40 27.21
CA PRO A 336 14.81 -10.63 28.31
C PRO A 336 14.42 -9.84 29.56
N GLU A 337 15.01 -10.21 30.69
CA GLU A 337 14.77 -9.53 31.97
C GLU A 337 15.17 -8.03 31.90
N GLY A 338 14.36 -7.18 32.52
CA GLY A 338 14.52 -5.72 32.50
C GLY A 338 14.14 -5.02 31.19
N TRP A 339 13.77 -5.74 30.12
CA TRP A 339 13.41 -5.11 28.84
C TRP A 339 12.18 -4.18 28.93
N PHE A 340 11.17 -4.57 29.73
CA PHE A 340 9.98 -3.74 29.92
C PHE A 340 10.30 -2.43 30.64
N ASP A 341 11.23 -2.45 31.59
CA ASP A 341 11.67 -1.24 32.31
C ASP A 341 12.41 -0.29 31.37
N ASP A 342 13.26 -0.83 30.47
CA ASP A 342 13.94 -0.06 29.45
C ASP A 342 12.96 0.60 28.46
N VAL A 343 11.90 -0.12 28.05
CA VAL A 343 10.84 0.42 27.20
C VAL A 343 10.10 1.56 27.90
N LEU A 344 9.74 1.38 29.18
CA LEU A 344 9.09 2.42 29.97
C LEU A 344 9.98 3.65 30.16
N GLN A 345 11.28 3.44 30.33
CA GLN A 345 12.26 4.52 30.42
C GLN A 345 12.36 5.28 29.08
N PHE A 346 12.43 4.56 27.95
CA PHE A 346 12.38 5.17 26.62
C PHE A 346 11.10 6.01 26.43
N CYS A 347 9.93 5.51 26.86
CA CYS A 347 8.69 6.28 26.77
C CYS A 347 8.75 7.61 27.54
N LYS A 348 9.47 7.68 28.68
CA LYS A 348 9.66 8.93 29.42
C LYS A 348 10.57 9.90 28.64
N GLU A 349 11.65 9.38 28.07
CA GLU A 349 12.61 10.18 27.29
C GLU A 349 12.00 10.69 25.99
N MET A 350 11.19 9.87 25.31
CA MET A 350 10.52 10.26 24.07
C MET A 350 9.52 11.39 24.29
N ARG A 351 8.88 11.49 25.47
CA ARG A 351 8.01 12.63 25.79
C ARG A 351 8.77 13.96 25.75
N VAL A 352 9.96 13.99 26.34
CA VAL A 352 10.85 15.16 26.29
C VAL A 352 11.26 15.44 24.84
N GLY A 353 11.59 14.40 24.09
CA GLY A 353 11.93 14.53 22.66
C GLY A 353 10.81 15.15 21.82
N ILE A 354 9.55 14.78 22.09
CA ILE A 354 8.38 15.37 21.40
C ILE A 354 8.31 16.87 21.67
N ASP A 355 8.47 17.31 22.92
CA ASP A 355 8.43 18.72 23.29
C ASP A 355 9.58 19.52 22.62
N GLU A 356 10.76 18.92 22.53
CA GLU A 356 11.91 19.52 21.84
C GLU A 356 11.67 19.67 20.32
N ILE A 357 11.08 18.66 19.68
CA ILE A 357 10.73 18.71 18.25
C ILE A 357 9.64 19.75 17.99
N ASP A 358 8.63 19.82 18.86
CA ASP A 358 7.55 20.80 18.76
C ASP A 358 8.10 22.24 18.84
N GLY A 359 9.03 22.48 19.77
CA GLY A 359 9.74 23.75 19.90
C GLY A 359 10.56 24.14 18.67
N LEU A 360 11.11 23.16 17.93
CA LEU A 360 11.94 23.41 16.75
C LEU A 360 11.15 23.63 15.46
N LEU A 361 10.04 22.89 15.27
CA LEU A 361 9.33 22.82 13.99
C LEU A 361 7.96 23.51 14.00
N THR A 362 7.12 23.24 15.00
CA THR A 362 5.69 23.58 14.94
C THR A 362 5.44 25.07 14.81
N ASN A 363 6.13 25.89 15.62
CA ASN A 363 5.99 27.34 15.62
C ASN A 363 7.00 28.07 14.72
N ASN A 364 7.83 27.31 13.98
CA ASN A 364 8.85 27.89 13.12
C ASN A 364 8.20 28.53 11.88
N LYS A 365 8.42 29.83 11.70
CA LYS A 365 7.84 30.59 10.57
C LYS A 365 8.25 30.02 9.21
N ILE A 366 9.49 29.56 9.05
CA ILE A 366 9.99 28.97 7.80
C ILE A 366 9.26 27.66 7.53
N TRP A 367 9.13 26.80 8.56
CA TRP A 367 8.40 25.54 8.44
C TRP A 367 6.95 25.77 8.02
N ILE A 368 6.25 26.70 8.67
CA ILE A 368 4.86 27.05 8.35
C ILE A 368 4.76 27.59 6.91
N GLN A 369 5.64 28.50 6.51
CA GLN A 369 5.65 29.07 5.15
C GLN A 369 5.87 28.02 4.07
N ARG A 370 6.66 26.98 4.34
CA ARG A 370 7.00 25.92 3.38
C ARG A 370 5.99 24.78 3.32
N THR A 371 5.18 24.60 4.36
CA THR A 371 4.23 23.47 4.47
C THR A 371 2.77 23.90 4.32
N ARG A 372 2.41 25.11 4.75
CA ARG A 372 1.03 25.58 4.71
C ARG A 372 0.60 25.89 3.27
N GLY A 373 -0.48 25.25 2.83
CA GLY A 373 -1.06 25.47 1.49
C GLY A 373 -0.40 24.63 0.38
N VAL A 374 0.48 23.68 0.74
CA VAL A 374 1.14 22.78 -0.21
C VAL A 374 0.46 21.41 -0.15
N GLY A 375 0.11 20.83 -1.31
CA GLY A 375 -0.44 19.47 -1.39
C GLY A 375 -1.80 19.28 -0.73
N ALA A 376 -2.63 20.33 -0.68
CA ALA A 376 -3.98 20.23 -0.11
C ALA A 376 -4.84 19.25 -0.93
N ILE A 377 -5.51 18.34 -0.23
CA ILE A 377 -6.39 17.33 -0.81
C ILE A 377 -7.73 17.36 -0.08
N SER A 378 -8.84 17.26 -0.83
CA SER A 378 -10.18 17.16 -0.24
C SER A 378 -10.44 15.78 0.36
N ALA A 379 -11.39 15.67 1.28
CA ALA A 379 -11.80 14.40 1.86
C ALA A 379 -12.30 13.41 0.80
N GLU A 380 -13.07 13.93 -0.16
CA GLU A 380 -13.63 13.17 -1.28
C GLU A 380 -12.51 12.64 -2.17
N GLU A 381 -11.56 13.47 -2.58
CA GLU A 381 -10.43 13.03 -3.41
C GLU A 381 -9.53 12.04 -2.69
N ALA A 382 -9.29 12.23 -1.39
CA ALA A 382 -8.51 11.28 -0.60
C ALA A 382 -9.15 9.88 -0.60
N ILE A 383 -10.48 9.79 -0.50
CA ILE A 383 -11.23 8.52 -0.60
C ILE A 383 -11.18 7.97 -2.02
N GLU A 384 -11.37 8.80 -3.05
CA GLU A 384 -11.31 8.39 -4.46
C GLU A 384 -9.97 7.77 -4.85
N TRP A 385 -8.87 8.32 -4.31
CA TRP A 385 -7.51 7.83 -4.54
C TRP A 385 -7.06 6.75 -3.55
N GLY A 386 -7.92 6.32 -2.61
CA GLY A 386 -7.60 5.24 -1.68
C GLY A 386 -6.56 5.62 -0.61
N TYR A 387 -6.48 6.90 -0.22
CA TYR A 387 -5.56 7.34 0.84
C TYR A 387 -5.97 6.75 2.19
N THR A 388 -4.99 6.37 3.01
CA THR A 388 -5.22 5.85 4.37
C THR A 388 -4.30 6.53 5.39
N GLY A 389 -4.53 6.24 6.68
CA GLY A 389 -3.60 6.65 7.74
C GLY A 389 -3.56 8.17 7.97
N PRO A 390 -2.37 8.77 8.20
CA PRO A 390 -2.24 10.20 8.49
C PRO A 390 -2.80 11.12 7.40
N CYS A 391 -2.60 10.80 6.12
CA CYS A 391 -3.06 11.64 5.00
C CYS A 391 -4.60 11.72 4.95
N LEU A 392 -5.28 10.58 5.13
CA LEU A 392 -6.75 10.52 5.16
C LEU A 392 -7.32 11.30 6.35
N ARG A 393 -6.68 11.19 7.53
CA ARG A 393 -7.10 11.95 8.73
C ARG A 393 -6.84 13.44 8.60
N ALA A 394 -5.74 13.84 7.95
CA ALA A 394 -5.43 15.24 7.67
C ALA A 394 -6.45 15.89 6.72
N ALA A 395 -7.02 15.11 5.80
CA ALA A 395 -8.11 15.54 4.91
C ALA A 395 -9.48 15.67 5.62
N GLY A 396 -9.58 15.28 6.90
CA GLY A 396 -10.79 15.43 7.72
C GLY A 396 -11.62 14.15 7.92
N VAL A 397 -11.19 13.01 7.36
CA VAL A 397 -11.90 11.73 7.51
C VAL A 397 -11.38 11.00 8.77
N ASN A 398 -12.23 10.89 9.80
CA ASN A 398 -11.87 10.27 11.07
C ASN A 398 -11.91 8.73 11.01
N LEU A 399 -10.94 8.14 10.29
CA LEU A 399 -10.78 6.69 10.17
C LEU A 399 -9.44 6.24 10.76
N ASP A 400 -9.50 5.37 11.77
CA ASP A 400 -8.37 4.64 12.31
C ASP A 400 -8.79 3.20 12.60
N LEU A 401 -8.16 2.22 11.92
CA LEU A 401 -8.52 0.81 12.06
C LEU A 401 -8.33 0.28 13.49
N ARG A 402 -7.45 0.88 14.30
CA ARG A 402 -7.27 0.48 15.70
C ARG A 402 -8.49 0.79 16.55
N LYS A 403 -9.24 1.84 16.22
CA LYS A 403 -10.49 2.21 16.92
C LYS A 403 -11.72 1.67 16.23
N ALA A 404 -11.73 1.70 14.90
CA ALA A 404 -12.87 1.31 14.09
C ALA A 404 -13.05 -0.21 13.99
N SER A 405 -11.95 -0.96 13.98
CA SER A 405 -11.94 -2.43 13.96
C SER A 405 -10.78 -2.95 14.83
N PRO A 406 -10.88 -2.79 16.17
CA PRO A 406 -9.78 -3.08 17.08
C PRO A 406 -9.31 -4.53 16.98
N TYR A 407 -8.03 -4.75 17.29
CA TYR A 407 -7.38 -6.05 17.29
C TYR A 407 -6.38 -6.12 18.44
N TYR A 408 -6.08 -7.31 18.96
CA TYR A 408 -5.12 -7.51 20.07
C TYR A 408 -5.34 -6.62 21.31
N GLY A 409 -6.57 -6.13 21.52
CA GLY A 409 -6.92 -5.26 22.65
C GLY A 409 -6.60 -3.76 22.48
N TYR A 410 -6.46 -3.25 21.25
CA TYR A 410 -6.38 -1.81 20.95
C TYR A 410 -7.61 -1.00 21.36
#